data_AF-A0A822YZS2-F1
#
_entry.id   AF-A0A822YZS2-F1
#
_cell.length_a   1.000
_cell.length_b   1.000
_cell.length_c   1.000
_cell.angle_alpha   90.00
_cell.angle_beta   90.00
_cell.angle_gamma   90.00
#
_symmetry.space_group_name_H-M   'P 1'
#
loop_
_entity.id
_entity.type
_entity.pdbx_description
1 polymer ?
#
loop_
_entity_poly.entity_id
_entity_poly.type
_entity_poly.pdbx_seq_one_letter_code
_entity_poly.pdbx_strand_id
1 'polypeptide(L)'
;MASGSNSVGVDNTFRRKFNREEYLERAREREAQEEEGRFKSKAKAPPVQRKPLKHRDYEVDLESRLGKTQVVTPIAPLSQQAGYYCAVCECVVKDSANYLDHINGKKHQRALGMSMRVERASLKQVT
;
A
#
# COMPACT_ATOMS: atom_id res chain seq x y z
N MET A 1 47.56 -59.80 -2.49
CA MET A 1 46.92 -58.73 -1.71
C MET A 1 47.25 -57.41 -2.37
N ALA A 2 46.27 -56.69 -2.90
CA ALA A 2 46.38 -55.27 -3.24
C ALA A 2 44.96 -54.73 -3.39
N SER A 3 44.37 -54.31 -2.27
CA SER A 3 43.06 -53.66 -2.23
C SER A 3 43.23 -52.23 -2.74
N GLY A 4 42.78 -51.96 -3.97
CA GLY A 4 42.68 -50.61 -4.52
C GLY A 4 41.44 -49.91 -3.97
N SER A 5 41.64 -48.78 -3.29
CA SER A 5 40.62 -47.91 -2.73
C SER A 5 39.74 -47.27 -3.81
N ASN A 6 38.43 -47.55 -3.80
CA ASN A 6 37.44 -46.84 -4.62
C ASN A 6 37.20 -45.43 -4.06
N SER A 7 37.80 -44.42 -4.69
CA SER A 7 37.36 -43.03 -4.55
C SER A 7 36.05 -42.83 -5.30
N VAL A 8 34.97 -42.50 -4.60
CA VAL A 8 33.68 -42.13 -5.21
C VAL A 8 33.85 -40.76 -5.88
N GLY A 9 34.30 -40.79 -7.13
CA GLY A 9 34.33 -39.62 -7.99
C GLY A 9 32.90 -39.20 -8.29
N VAL A 10 32.51 -38.01 -7.85
CA VAL A 10 31.28 -37.38 -8.33
C VAL A 10 31.54 -36.99 -9.78
N ASP A 11 30.95 -37.74 -10.72
CA ASP A 11 31.01 -37.51 -12.16
C ASP A 11 30.26 -36.22 -12.55
N ASN A 12 30.89 -35.07 -12.28
CA ASN A 12 30.42 -33.73 -12.67
C ASN A 12 30.74 -33.42 -14.14
N THR A 13 30.56 -34.37 -15.06
CA THR A 13 30.84 -34.20 -16.50
C THR A 13 29.67 -34.54 -17.41
N PHE A 14 28.46 -34.77 -16.87
CA PHE A 14 27.25 -34.81 -17.70
C PHE A 14 26.60 -33.43 -17.78
N ARG A 15 26.67 -32.82 -18.99
CA ARG A 15 25.86 -31.66 -19.37
C ARG A 15 24.39 -31.99 -19.04
N ARG A 16 23.82 -31.31 -18.03
CA ARG A 16 22.41 -31.47 -17.64
C ARG A 16 21.55 -31.39 -18.90
N LYS A 17 20.97 -32.51 -19.33
CA LYS A 17 20.04 -32.55 -20.45
C LYS A 17 18.76 -31.89 -19.95
N PHE A 18 18.27 -30.90 -20.70
CA PHE A 18 17.06 -30.18 -20.36
C PHE A 18 15.87 -31.16 -20.42
N ASN A 19 15.35 -31.55 -19.27
CA ASN A 19 14.18 -32.43 -19.17
C ASN A 19 12.92 -31.62 -19.41
N ARG A 20 12.35 -31.72 -20.62
CA ARG A 20 11.21 -30.91 -21.06
C ARG A 20 9.99 -31.03 -20.14
N GLU A 21 9.75 -32.21 -19.59
CA GLU A 21 8.59 -32.52 -18.73
C GLU A 21 8.65 -31.80 -17.39
N GLU A 22 9.80 -31.84 -16.71
CA GLU A 22 10.02 -31.16 -15.42
C GLU A 22 9.80 -29.64 -15.54
N TYR A 23 10.27 -29.03 -16.62
CA TYR A 23 10.08 -27.60 -16.87
C TYR A 23 8.63 -27.24 -17.21
N LEU A 24 7.89 -28.14 -17.88
CA LEU A 24 6.46 -27.96 -18.14
C LEU A 24 5.63 -28.10 -16.86
N GLU A 25 5.96 -29.04 -15.98
CA GLU A 25 5.33 -29.14 -14.65
C GLU A 25 5.63 -27.93 -13.78
N ARG A 26 6.88 -27.48 -13.75
CA ARG A 26 7.28 -26.28 -13.02
C ARG A 26 6.63 -25.00 -13.56
N ALA A 27 6.35 -24.94 -14.86
CA ALA A 27 5.57 -23.85 -15.46
C ALA A 27 4.10 -23.90 -15.02
N ARG A 28 3.47 -25.09 -15.08
CA ARG A 28 2.09 -25.30 -14.62
C ARG A 28 1.90 -25.00 -13.13
N GLU A 29 2.86 -25.39 -12.29
CA GLU A 29 2.81 -25.11 -10.85
C GLU A 29 2.91 -23.61 -10.55
N ARG A 30 3.72 -22.87 -11.33
CA ARG A 30 3.81 -21.41 -11.23
C ARG A 30 2.50 -20.74 -11.64
N GLU A 31 1.90 -21.18 -12.75
CA GLU A 31 0.61 -20.67 -13.21
C GLU A 31 -0.51 -20.95 -12.18
N ALA A 32 -0.54 -22.14 -11.59
CA ALA A 32 -1.50 -22.49 -10.55
C ALA A 32 -1.34 -21.63 -9.28
N GLN A 33 -0.10 -21.38 -8.83
CA GLN A 33 0.15 -20.50 -7.68
C GLN A 33 -0.25 -19.04 -7.95
N GLU A 34 0.02 -18.52 -9.16
CA GLU A 34 -0.39 -17.18 -9.57
C GLU A 34 -1.92 -17.07 -9.63
N GLU A 35 -2.59 -18.11 -10.12
CA GLU A 35 -4.05 -18.17 -10.20
C GLU A 35 -4.69 -18.25 -8.80
N GLU A 36 -4.17 -19.12 -7.92
CA GLU A 36 -4.60 -19.20 -6.52
C GLU A 36 -4.40 -17.89 -5.76
N GLY A 37 -3.28 -17.18 -5.99
CA GLY A 37 -3.02 -15.86 -5.41
C GLY A 37 -4.02 -14.80 -5.90
N ARG A 38 -4.43 -14.89 -7.17
CA ARG A 38 -5.43 -14.01 -7.78
C ARG A 38 -6.86 -14.30 -7.28
N PHE A 39 -7.20 -15.56 -7.02
CA PHE A 39 -8.50 -15.93 -6.44
C PHE A 39 -8.59 -15.57 -4.95
N LYS A 40 -7.53 -15.82 -4.17
CA LYS A 40 -7.47 -15.45 -2.74
C LYS A 40 -7.51 -13.92 -2.52
N SER A 41 -7.03 -13.12 -3.48
CA SER A 41 -7.11 -11.65 -3.41
C SER A 41 -8.49 -11.10 -3.78
N LYS A 42 -9.28 -11.80 -4.61
CA LYS A 42 -10.66 -11.42 -4.95
C LYS A 42 -11.70 -11.89 -3.91
N ALA A 43 -11.38 -12.90 -3.11
CA ALA A 43 -12.26 -13.42 -2.06
C ALA A 43 -12.24 -12.61 -0.75
N LYS A 44 -11.44 -11.54 -0.66
CA LYS A 44 -11.29 -10.78 0.59
C LYS A 44 -12.38 -9.71 0.77
N ALA A 45 -13.28 -10.07 1.67
CA ALA A 45 -14.20 -9.25 2.47
C ALA A 45 -15.53 -8.82 1.81
N PRO A 46 -16.64 -8.89 2.57
CA PRO A 46 -17.92 -8.35 2.13
C PRO A 46 -17.78 -6.85 1.81
N PRO A 47 -18.58 -6.32 0.86
CA PRO A 47 -18.50 -4.92 0.49
C PRO A 47 -18.78 -4.06 1.72
N VAL A 48 -17.73 -3.44 2.26
CA VAL A 48 -17.85 -2.51 3.39
C VAL A 48 -18.68 -1.33 2.90
N GLN A 49 -19.93 -1.26 3.34
CA GLN A 49 -20.79 -0.12 3.09
C GLN A 49 -20.23 1.07 3.86
N ARG A 50 -19.37 1.84 3.18
CA ARG A 50 -18.80 3.07 3.72
C ARG A 50 -19.88 4.13 3.72
N LYS A 51 -19.94 4.90 4.81
CA LYS A 51 -20.88 6.02 4.93
C LYS A 51 -20.62 7.05 3.82
N PRO A 52 -21.65 7.75 3.32
CA PRO A 52 -21.47 8.81 2.33
C PRO A 52 -20.63 9.94 2.88
N LEU A 53 -20.00 10.70 1.99
CA LEU A 53 -19.14 11.82 2.34
C LEU A 53 -19.96 12.94 2.99
N LYS A 54 -19.55 13.37 4.19
CA LYS A 54 -20.11 14.54 4.86
C LYS A 54 -19.19 15.75 4.68
N HIS A 55 -19.76 16.95 4.73
CA HIS A 55 -18.96 18.18 4.82
C HIS A 55 -18.20 18.21 6.15
N ARG A 56 -17.08 18.93 6.18
CA ARG A 56 -16.33 19.15 7.42
C ARG A 56 -17.03 20.24 8.23
N ASP A 57 -17.20 19.99 9.52
CA ASP A 57 -17.79 20.95 10.47
C ASP A 57 -16.73 21.87 11.10
N TYR A 58 -15.44 21.63 10.82
CA TYR A 58 -14.32 22.39 11.37
C TYR A 58 -13.47 23.00 10.25
N GLU A 59 -12.93 24.17 10.54
CA GLU A 59 -12.01 24.87 9.66
C GLU A 59 -10.58 24.33 9.85
N VAL A 60 -9.86 24.18 8.74
CA VAL A 60 -8.47 23.69 8.76
C VAL A 60 -7.56 24.90 8.93
N ASP A 61 -6.96 25.04 10.11
CA ASP A 61 -6.01 26.10 10.39
C ASP A 61 -4.67 25.85 9.67
N LEU A 62 -4.42 26.62 8.61
CA LEU A 62 -3.19 26.63 7.83
C LEU A 62 -2.31 27.85 8.13
N GLU A 63 -2.86 28.82 8.87
CA GLU A 63 -2.27 30.15 9.01
C GLU A 63 -1.44 30.28 10.29
N SER A 64 -1.74 29.49 11.32
CA SER A 64 -1.06 29.60 12.63
C SER A 64 0.44 29.35 12.60
N ARG A 65 0.98 28.76 11.52
CA ARG A 65 2.43 28.52 11.33
C ARG A 65 3.09 29.52 10.37
N LEU A 66 2.35 30.46 9.80
CA LEU A 66 2.92 31.50 8.95
C LEU A 66 3.81 32.45 9.77
N GLY A 67 4.99 32.76 9.23
CA GLY A 67 5.95 33.68 9.85
C GLY A 67 6.70 33.13 11.08
N LYS A 68 6.46 31.88 11.48
CA LYS A 68 7.17 31.23 12.60
C LYS A 68 8.35 30.40 12.09
N THR A 69 9.53 30.61 12.66
CA THR A 69 10.71 29.78 12.40
C THR A 69 10.81 28.69 13.46
N GLN A 70 10.78 27.42 13.02
CA GLN A 70 10.90 26.25 13.90
C GLN A 70 12.19 25.50 13.56
N VAL A 71 13.03 25.25 14.57
CA VAL A 71 14.22 24.41 14.42
C VAL A 71 13.77 22.95 14.41
N VAL A 72 14.02 22.26 13.30
CA VAL A 72 13.69 20.84 13.13
C VAL A 72 14.95 20.01 13.32
N THR A 73 14.95 19.12 14.32
CA THR A 73 16.01 18.12 14.51
C THR A 73 15.67 16.84 13.74
N PRO A 74 16.68 16.09 13.24
CA PRO A 74 16.44 14.88 12.44
C PRO A 74 15.81 13.72 13.23
N ILE A 75 15.84 13.77 14.56
CA ILE A 75 15.28 12.75 15.47
C ILE A 75 13.85 13.14 15.91
N ALA A 76 13.36 14.32 15.51
CA ALA A 76 12.04 14.78 15.93
C ALA A 76 10.92 13.86 15.39
N PRO A 77 9.85 13.62 16.18
CA PRO A 77 8.68 12.87 15.73
C PRO A 77 8.07 13.52 14.49
N LEU A 78 7.42 12.71 13.65
CA LEU A 78 6.88 13.16 12.35
C LEU A 78 5.94 14.38 12.46
N SER A 79 5.25 14.55 13.60
CA SER A 79 4.36 15.69 13.88
C SER A 79 5.10 17.03 14.08
N GLN A 80 6.39 16.99 14.39
CA GLN A 80 7.26 18.15 14.60
C GLN A 80 8.21 18.41 13.42
N GLN A 81 8.13 17.60 12.36
CA GLN A 81 8.89 17.84 11.14
C GLN A 81 8.33 19.02 10.36
N ALA A 82 9.16 19.59 9.48
CA ALA A 82 8.76 20.70 8.62
C ALA A 82 7.65 20.26 7.66
N GLY A 83 6.45 20.81 7.85
CA GLY A 83 5.28 20.60 6.99
C GLY A 83 3.97 20.46 7.76
N TYR A 84 2.92 20.08 7.03
CA TYR A 84 1.60 19.73 7.55
C TYR A 84 1.54 18.23 7.83
N TYR A 85 1.22 17.87 9.07
CA TYR A 85 1.12 16.47 9.50
C TYR A 85 -0.33 15.99 9.43
N CYS A 86 -0.56 14.85 8.79
CA CYS A 86 -1.85 14.18 8.80
C CYS A 86 -1.87 13.02 9.81
N ALA A 87 -2.71 13.11 10.84
CA ALA A 87 -2.83 12.07 11.87
C ALA A 87 -3.46 10.75 11.36
N VAL A 88 -4.29 10.80 10.32
CA VAL A 88 -4.98 9.61 9.77
C VAL A 88 -4.06 8.78 8.88
N CYS A 89 -3.19 9.43 8.12
CA CYS A 89 -2.32 8.77 7.15
C CYS A 89 -0.86 8.71 7.61
N GLU A 90 -0.55 9.25 8.79
CA GLU A 90 0.79 9.29 9.38
C GLU A 90 1.87 9.82 8.42
N CYS A 91 1.52 10.84 7.62
CA CYS A 91 2.42 11.41 6.63
C CYS A 91 2.56 12.92 6.78
N VAL A 92 3.72 13.44 6.40
CA VAL A 92 4.01 14.88 6.37
C VAL A 92 3.93 15.36 4.93
N VAL A 93 3.13 16.39 4.72
CA VAL A 93 2.93 17.06 3.44
C VAL A 93 3.56 18.45 3.53
N LYS A 94 4.38 18.83 2.54
CA LYS A 94 5.18 20.06 2.62
C LYS A 94 4.36 21.33 2.38
N ASP A 95 3.37 21.26 1.48
CA ASP A 95 2.61 22.41 1.02
C ASP A 95 1.15 22.37 1.51
N SER A 96 0.55 23.54 1.70
CA SER A 96 -0.84 23.69 2.14
C SER A 96 -1.83 23.14 1.11
N ALA A 97 -1.63 23.44 -0.18
CA ALA A 97 -2.47 22.94 -1.26
C ALA A 97 -2.45 21.41 -1.33
N ASN A 98 -1.25 20.82 -1.27
CA ASN A 98 -1.10 19.36 -1.31
C ASN A 98 -1.67 18.70 -0.03
N TYR A 99 -1.65 19.39 1.11
CA TYR A 99 -2.29 18.92 2.33
C TYR A 99 -3.83 18.92 2.21
N LEU A 100 -4.42 19.95 1.61
CA LEU A 100 -5.87 19.98 1.33
C LEU A 100 -6.28 18.86 0.38
N ASP A 101 -5.52 18.64 -0.69
CA ASP A 101 -5.75 17.54 -1.63
C ASP A 101 -5.56 16.18 -0.97
N HIS A 102 -4.63 16.07 -0.02
CA HIS A 102 -4.42 14.86 0.75
C HIS A 102 -5.65 14.51 1.61
N ILE A 103 -6.18 15.44 2.40
CA ILE A 103 -7.36 15.17 3.26
C ILE A 103 -8.62 14.93 2.41
N ASN A 104 -8.72 15.59 1.25
CA ASN A 104 -9.81 15.35 0.28
C ASN A 104 -9.61 14.06 -0.55
N GLY A 105 -8.45 13.42 -0.44
CA GLY A 105 -8.06 12.30 -1.27
C GLY A 105 -8.80 11.00 -0.96
N LYS A 106 -8.94 10.15 -1.99
CA LYS A 106 -9.56 8.80 -1.91
C LYS A 106 -8.97 7.93 -0.81
N LYS A 107 -7.65 8.02 -0.60
CA LYS A 107 -6.93 7.19 0.39
C LYS A 107 -7.25 7.65 1.81
N HIS A 108 -7.18 8.95 2.07
CA HIS A 108 -7.50 9.53 3.37
C HIS A 108 -8.95 9.26 3.76
N GLN A 109 -9.91 9.56 2.86
CA GLN A 109 -11.33 9.32 3.14
C GLN A 109 -11.67 7.84 3.32
N ARG A 110 -10.93 6.95 2.65
CA ARG A 110 -11.07 5.51 2.85
C ARG A 110 -10.59 5.06 4.22
N ALA A 111 -9.51 5.64 4.73
CA ALA A 111 -9.01 5.37 6.08
C ALA A 111 -10.00 5.86 7.15
N LEU A 112 -10.70 6.97 6.89
CA LEU A 112 -11.80 7.47 7.72
C LEU A 112 -13.11 6.66 7.62
N GLY A 113 -13.17 5.63 6.77
CA GLY A 113 -14.37 4.82 6.58
C GLY A 113 -15.48 5.49 5.76
N MET A 114 -15.16 6.60 5.07
CA MET A 114 -16.09 7.32 4.19
C MET A 114 -15.91 6.88 2.73
N SER A 115 -17.01 6.94 1.96
CA SER A 115 -16.99 6.80 0.52
C SER A 115 -16.99 8.20 -0.12
N MET A 116 -16.39 8.36 -1.30
CA MET A 116 -16.46 9.63 -2.05
C MET A 116 -17.84 9.91 -2.67
N ARG A 117 -18.87 9.10 -2.37
CA ARG A 117 -20.22 9.35 -2.86
C ARG A 117 -20.89 10.32 -1.89
N VAL A 118 -21.37 11.44 -2.42
CA VAL A 118 -22.13 12.45 -1.69
C VAL A 118 -23.62 12.12 -1.81
N GLU A 119 -24.40 12.43 -0.78
CA GLU A 119 -25.86 12.32 -0.85
C GLU A 119 -26.43 13.31 -1.87
N ARG A 120 -27.52 12.93 -2.56
CA ARG A 120 -28.20 13.83 -3.48
C ARG A 120 -28.95 14.90 -2.68
N ALA A 121 -28.77 16.16 -3.05
CA ALA A 121 -29.49 17.27 -2.45
C ALA A 121 -31.01 17.09 -2.60
N SER A 122 -31.76 17.41 -1.55
CA SER A 122 -33.22 17.44 -1.59
C SER A 122 -33.72 18.84 -1.98
N LEU A 123 -34.95 18.97 -2.50
CA LEU A 123 -35.53 20.26 -2.88
C LEU A 123 -35.46 21.31 -1.74
N LYS A 124 -35.63 20.88 -0.49
CA LYS A 124 -35.54 21.72 0.72
C LYS A 124 -34.14 22.25 1.04
N GLN A 125 -33.09 21.65 0.46
CA GLN A 125 -31.70 22.05 0.69
C GLN A 125 -31.20 23.04 -0.38
N VAL A 126 -31.96 23.18 -1.48
CA VAL A 126 -31.61 24.03 -2.63
C VAL A 126 -32.40 25.33 -2.63
N THR A 127 -33.63 25.33 -2.09
CA THR A 127 -34.45 26.52 -1.84
C THR A 127 -34.11 27.17 -0.51
#